data_AF-A0A9E6MT46-F1
#
_entry.id   AF-A0A9E6MT46-F1
#
_cell.length_a   1.000
_cell.length_b   1.000
_cell.length_c   1.000
_cell.angle_alpha   90.00
_cell.angle_beta   90.00
_cell.angle_gamma   90.00
#
_symmetry.space_group_name_H-M   'P 1'
#
loop_
_entity.id
_entity.type
_entity.pdbx_description
1 polymer ?
#
loop_
_entity_poly.entity_id
_entity_poly.type
_entity_poly.pdbx_seq_one_letter_code
_entity_poly.pdbx_strand_id
1 'polypeptide(L)'
;MGNLHLIKGDVDIFKNAVKAARGDEEMAKENLTKDIFKYARAISRHVFNKKTHRSYLYHIDNLDVTNGFGDEPVAVLVETKDCFAINKNGDIYSKTSSNKYGFKKVNEADLLSLAGEQIGFLYKALHNLLREVVTFRKN
;
A
#
# COMPACT_ATOMS: atom_id res chain seq x y z
N MET A 1 11.56 5.56 11.74
CA MET A 1 10.10 5.59 11.56
C MET A 1 9.55 6.67 12.46
N GLY A 2 9.13 7.81 11.92
CA GLY A 2 8.46 8.84 12.72
C GLY A 2 7.10 8.33 13.19
N ASN A 3 6.69 8.71 14.42
CA ASN A 3 5.43 8.30 15.05
C ASN A 3 4.25 8.38 14.06
N LEU A 4 3.89 7.22 13.50
CA LEU A 4 2.65 7.06 12.77
C LEU A 4 1.55 7.06 13.85
N HIS A 5 0.79 8.15 13.94
CA HIS A 5 -0.40 8.18 14.78
C HIS A 5 -1.44 7.25 14.18
N LEU A 6 -1.41 5.99 14.60
CA LEU A 6 -2.38 4.97 14.24
C LEU A 6 -3.74 5.34 14.82
N ILE A 7 -4.80 5.21 14.03
CA ILE A 7 -6.16 5.48 14.50
C ILE A 7 -6.85 4.17 14.90
N LYS A 8 -7.88 4.26 15.76
CA LYS A 8 -8.60 3.11 16.32
C LYS A 8 -9.01 2.08 15.25
N GLY A 9 -9.42 2.54 14.06
CA GLY A 9 -9.80 1.67 12.95
C GLY A 9 -8.67 0.78 12.43
N ASP A 10 -7.41 1.22 12.49
CA ASP A 10 -6.26 0.46 11.98
C ASP A 10 -5.94 -0.71 12.92
N VAL A 11 -6.04 -0.46 14.24
CA VAL A 11 -5.92 -1.47 15.29
C VAL A 11 -7.05 -2.50 15.20
N ASP A 12 -8.27 -2.05 14.92
CA ASP A 12 -9.44 -2.93 14.81
C ASP A 12 -9.35 -3.85 13.58
N ILE A 13 -8.74 -3.40 12.46
CA ILE A 13 -8.52 -4.23 11.28
C ILE A 13 -7.66 -5.45 11.62
N PHE A 14 -6.51 -5.24 12.28
CA PHE A 14 -5.63 -6.34 12.64
C PHE A 14 -6.30 -7.28 13.65
N LYS A 15 -6.94 -6.75 14.69
CA LYS A 15 -7.67 -7.57 15.67
C LYS A 15 -8.77 -8.41 15.01
N ASN A 16 -9.48 -7.87 14.04
CA ASN A 16 -10.49 -8.62 13.30
C ASN A 16 -9.87 -9.70 12.40
N ALA A 17 -8.72 -9.43 11.79
CA ALA A 17 -7.98 -10.44 11.04
C ALA A 17 -7.52 -11.60 11.94
N VAL A 18 -7.01 -11.31 13.14
CA VAL A 18 -6.64 -12.32 14.14
C VAL A 18 -7.84 -13.17 14.55
N LYS A 19 -9.00 -12.54 14.80
CA LYS A 19 -10.24 -13.29 15.10
C LYS A 19 -10.67 -14.20 13.95
N ALA A 20 -10.58 -13.72 12.70
CA ALA A 20 -10.89 -14.51 11.51
C ALA A 20 -9.92 -15.69 11.34
N ALA A 21 -8.65 -15.49 11.73
CA ALA A 21 -7.62 -16.52 11.80
C ALA A 21 -7.69 -17.37 13.08
N ARG A 22 -8.82 -17.34 13.82
CA ARG A 22 -9.05 -18.13 15.05
C ARG A 22 -8.01 -17.91 16.15
N GLY A 23 -7.47 -16.69 16.22
CA GLY A 23 -6.44 -16.31 17.20
C GLY A 23 -5.01 -16.42 16.70
N ASP A 24 -4.78 -16.90 15.48
CA ASP A 24 -3.43 -17.01 14.90
C ASP A 24 -2.98 -15.67 14.28
N GLU A 25 -2.03 -15.00 14.94
CA GLU A 25 -1.51 -13.70 14.51
C GLU A 25 -0.64 -13.77 13.25
N GLU A 26 0.15 -14.84 13.09
CA GLU A 26 1.00 -15.01 11.92
C GLU A 26 0.15 -15.25 10.68
N MET A 27 -0.86 -16.14 10.79
CA MET A 27 -1.83 -16.36 9.72
C MET A 27 -2.61 -15.09 9.39
N ALA A 28 -2.97 -14.27 10.39
CA ALA A 28 -3.62 -12.98 10.15
C ALA A 28 -2.73 -12.03 9.34
N LYS A 29 -1.44 -11.92 9.68
CA LYS A 29 -0.47 -11.11 8.92
C LYS A 29 -0.29 -11.63 7.50
N GLU A 30 -0.16 -12.94 7.30
CA GLU A 30 -0.04 -13.54 5.98
C GLU A 30 -1.26 -13.21 5.11
N ASN A 31 -2.47 -13.34 5.66
CA ASN A 31 -3.70 -13.06 4.94
C ASN A 31 -3.80 -11.59 4.53
N LEU A 32 -3.51 -10.66 5.44
CA LEU A 32 -3.46 -9.23 5.13
C LEU A 32 -2.38 -8.91 4.09
N THR A 33 -1.21 -9.55 4.17
CA THR A 33 -0.10 -9.37 3.23
C THR A 33 -0.50 -9.80 1.81
N LYS A 34 -1.15 -10.97 1.68
CA LYS A 34 -1.67 -11.47 0.40
C LYS A 34 -2.69 -10.51 -0.21
N ASP A 35 -3.60 -9.98 0.61
CA ASP A 35 -4.59 -9.00 0.16
C ASP A 35 -3.95 -7.67 -0.26
N ILE A 36 -2.95 -7.17 0.47
CA ILE A 36 -2.19 -5.95 0.12
C ILE A 36 -1.61 -6.06 -1.30
N PHE A 37 -0.90 -7.15 -1.61
CA PHE A 37 -0.35 -7.35 -2.96
C PHE A 37 -1.45 -7.51 -4.02
N LYS A 38 -2.56 -8.18 -3.67
CA LYS A 38 -3.71 -8.31 -4.58
C LYS A 38 -4.33 -6.95 -4.89
N TYR A 39 -4.49 -6.08 -3.88
CA TYR A 39 -5.03 -4.74 -4.04
C TYR A 39 -4.10 -3.89 -4.90
N ALA A 40 -2.79 -3.92 -4.67
CA ALA A 40 -1.83 -3.17 -5.47
C ALA A 40 -1.91 -3.54 -6.97
N ARG A 41 -1.99 -4.83 -7.30
CA ARG A 41 -2.16 -5.31 -8.68
C ARG A 41 -3.48 -4.91 -9.32
N ALA A 42 -4.55 -4.76 -8.54
CA ALA A 42 -5.84 -4.32 -9.05
C ALA A 42 -5.83 -2.79 -9.27
N ILE A 43 -5.32 -2.04 -8.30
CA ILE A 43 -5.15 -0.58 -8.37
C ILE A 43 -4.31 -0.21 -9.60
N SER A 44 -3.17 -0.86 -9.82
CA SER A 44 -2.27 -0.54 -10.94
C SER A 44 -2.95 -0.65 -12.30
N ARG A 45 -3.75 -1.71 -12.51
CA ARG A 45 -4.54 -1.90 -13.74
C ARG A 45 -5.54 -0.78 -14.02
N HIS A 46 -6.03 -0.11 -12.98
CA HIS A 46 -7.02 0.94 -13.11
C HIS A 46 -6.43 2.35 -13.12
N VAL A 47 -5.35 2.57 -12.36
CA VAL A 47 -4.69 3.87 -12.25
C VAL A 47 -3.92 4.22 -13.52
N PHE A 48 -3.11 3.29 -14.04
CA PHE A 48 -2.21 3.58 -15.18
C PHE A 48 -2.82 3.35 -16.56
N ASN A 49 -3.95 2.66 -16.65
CA ASN A 49 -4.63 2.41 -17.94
C ASN A 49 -5.56 3.57 -18.35
N LYS A 50 -5.62 4.66 -17.58
CA LYS A 50 -6.62 5.71 -17.79
C LYS A 50 -5.95 7.06 -17.94
N LYS A 51 -6.29 7.77 -19.03
CA LYS A 51 -5.61 9.00 -19.45
C LYS A 51 -5.77 10.17 -18.49
N THR A 52 -6.79 10.20 -17.64
CA THR A 52 -7.05 11.30 -16.70
C THR A 52 -7.93 10.82 -15.53
N HIS A 53 -7.33 10.58 -14.36
CA HIS A 53 -8.05 10.40 -13.11
C HIS A 53 -7.39 11.27 -12.05
N ARG A 54 -8.11 12.29 -11.56
CA ARG A 54 -7.69 13.05 -10.38
C ARG A 54 -8.22 12.33 -9.15
N SER A 55 -7.33 11.95 -8.25
CA SER A 55 -7.64 11.37 -6.95
C SER A 55 -7.02 12.22 -5.86
N TYR A 56 -7.64 12.24 -4.69
CA TYR A 56 -7.03 12.79 -3.47
C TYR A 56 -6.30 11.71 -2.66
N LEU A 57 -6.45 10.43 -3.04
CA LEU A 57 -5.82 9.29 -2.38
C LEU A 57 -4.44 8.94 -2.96
N TYR A 58 -4.16 9.39 -4.19
CA TYR A 58 -2.85 9.25 -4.80
C TYR A 58 -2.52 10.39 -5.76
N HIS A 59 -1.23 10.62 -5.99
CA HIS A 59 -0.72 11.40 -7.12
C HIS A 59 0.23 10.52 -7.96
N ILE A 60 0.41 10.89 -9.23
CA ILE A 60 1.35 10.21 -10.12
C ILE A 60 2.65 11.00 -10.12
N ASP A 61 3.73 10.35 -9.71
CA ASP A 61 5.09 10.86 -9.79
C ASP A 61 5.96 9.89 -10.58
N ASN A 62 7.05 10.41 -11.12
CA ASN A 62 8.12 9.61 -11.70
C ASN A 62 9.13 9.32 -10.60
N LEU A 63 9.26 8.05 -10.20
CA LEU A 63 10.23 7.63 -9.20
C LEU A 63 11.43 6.97 -9.87
N ASP A 64 12.62 7.36 -9.42
CA ASP A 64 13.84 6.60 -9.65
C ASP A 64 13.82 5.35 -8.77
N VAL A 65 13.19 4.29 -9.28
CA VAL A 65 13.06 2.99 -8.60
C VAL A 65 14.25 2.06 -8.87
N THR A 66 15.21 2.49 -9.71
CA THR A 66 16.30 1.65 -10.20
C THR A 66 17.69 2.13 -9.77
N ASN A 67 17.80 3.10 -8.86
CA ASN A 67 19.07 3.75 -8.50
C ASN A 67 19.77 4.41 -9.70
N GLY A 68 19.02 5.12 -10.53
CA GLY A 68 19.54 5.98 -11.60
C GLY A 68 19.49 5.40 -13.02
N PHE A 69 18.83 4.25 -13.22
CA PHE A 69 18.73 3.58 -14.53
C PHE A 69 17.39 3.83 -15.25
N GLY A 70 16.49 4.59 -14.65
CA GLY A 70 15.23 4.98 -15.26
C GLY A 70 14.18 5.41 -14.25
N ASP A 71 13.45 6.46 -14.63
CA ASP A 71 12.26 6.92 -13.93
C ASP A 71 11.05 6.09 -14.36
N GLU A 72 10.32 5.51 -13.40
CA GLU A 72 9.04 4.87 -13.67
C GLU A 72 7.87 5.67 -13.07
N PRO A 73 6.74 5.81 -13.79
CA PRO A 73 5.55 6.42 -13.21
C PRO A 73 4.98 5.49 -12.15
N VAL A 74 4.76 6.06 -10.96
CA VAL A 74 4.17 5.38 -9.80
C VAL A 74 2.98 6.17 -9.28
N ALA A 75 2.09 5.47 -8.55
CA ALA A 75 1.00 6.06 -7.81
C ALA A 75 1.44 6.14 -6.34
N VAL A 76 1.77 7.35 -5.88
CA VAL A 76 2.20 7.62 -4.51
C VAL A 76 0.98 7.80 -3.62
N LEU A 77 0.92 7.06 -2.51
CA LEU A 77 -0.25 6.99 -1.62
C LEU A 77 -0.23 8.12 -0.59
N VAL A 78 -1.13 9.09 -0.77
CA VAL A 78 -1.24 10.31 0.07
C VAL A 78 -1.60 9.96 1.51
N GLU A 79 -2.51 9.01 1.73
CA GLU A 79 -2.93 8.58 3.07
C GLU A 79 -1.73 8.05 3.90
N THR A 80 -0.71 7.52 3.23
CA THR A 80 0.51 7.01 3.86
C THR A 80 1.57 8.08 4.13
N LYS A 81 1.24 9.37 3.96
CA LYS A 81 2.20 10.49 3.95
C LYS A 81 3.31 10.29 2.92
N ASP A 82 2.92 9.80 1.75
CA ASP A 82 3.81 9.54 0.62
C ASP A 82 4.93 8.53 0.92
N CYS A 83 4.71 7.67 1.91
CA CYS A 83 5.66 6.61 2.28
C CYS A 83 5.53 5.37 1.40
N PHE A 84 4.43 5.17 0.69
CA PHE A 84 4.23 4.01 -0.18
C PHE A 84 3.83 4.43 -1.59
N ALA A 85 4.26 3.65 -2.58
CA ALA A 85 3.94 3.86 -3.97
C ALA A 85 3.67 2.54 -4.71
N ILE A 86 2.93 2.58 -5.81
CA ILE A 86 2.58 1.41 -6.63
C ILE A 86 2.91 1.71 -8.08
N ASN A 87 3.65 0.84 -8.76
CA ASN A 87 3.93 1.01 -10.20
C ASN A 87 2.85 0.36 -11.09
N LYS A 88 3.01 0.49 -12.41
CA LYS A 88 2.11 -0.10 -13.41
C LYS A 88 1.95 -1.63 -13.31
N ASN A 89 2.94 -2.34 -12.76
CA ASN A 89 2.90 -3.79 -12.59
C ASN A 89 2.19 -4.22 -11.30
N GLY A 90 1.86 -3.27 -10.42
CA GLY A 90 1.34 -3.55 -9.09
C GLY A 90 2.41 -3.91 -8.07
N ASP A 91 3.68 -3.62 -8.37
CA ASP A 91 4.74 -3.69 -7.38
C ASP A 91 4.58 -2.55 -6.37
N ILE A 92 4.80 -2.85 -5.10
CA ILE A 92 4.74 -1.89 -4.01
C ILE A 92 6.16 -1.43 -3.69
N TYR A 93 6.31 -0.13 -3.49
CA TYR A 93 7.53 0.47 -3.00
C TYR A 93 7.27 1.22 -1.70
N SER A 94 8.30 1.32 -0.86
CA SER A 94 8.25 2.09 0.37
C SER A 94 9.44 3.04 0.51
N LYS A 95 9.19 4.20 1.10
CA LYS A 95 10.19 5.18 1.52
C LYS A 95 10.19 5.26 3.04
N THR A 96 11.31 4.91 3.64
CA THR A 96 11.52 5.00 5.09
C THR A 96 12.53 6.10 5.40
N SER A 97 12.55 6.56 6.66
CA SER A 97 13.58 7.50 7.13
C SER A 97 15.02 6.96 7.00
N SER A 98 15.19 5.64 6.86
CA SER A 98 16.50 4.99 6.67
C SER A 98 16.90 4.88 5.19
N ASN A 99 15.97 5.01 4.24
CA ASN A 99 16.29 5.04 2.82
C ASN A 99 16.51 6.48 2.35
N LYS A 100 17.74 6.98 2.57
CA LYS A 100 18.16 8.34 2.18
C LYS A 100 18.06 8.58 0.67
N TYR A 101 17.99 7.52 -0.14
CA TYR A 101 18.18 7.56 -1.60
C TYR A 101 16.96 7.17 -2.44
N GLY A 102 15.79 6.89 -1.83
CA GLY A 102 14.57 6.71 -2.63
C GLY A 102 13.59 5.68 -2.09
N PHE A 103 12.81 5.12 -3.01
CA PHE A 103 11.82 4.09 -2.75
C PHE A 103 12.44 2.70 -2.93
N LYS A 104 12.27 1.82 -1.94
CA LYS A 104 12.71 0.41 -2.03
C LYS A 104 11.51 -0.46 -2.37
N LYS A 105 11.67 -1.40 -3.31
CA LYS A 105 10.65 -2.42 -3.59
C LYS A 105 10.38 -3.25 -2.34
N VAL A 106 9.11 -3.34 -1.98
CA VAL A 106 8.60 -4.08 -0.81
C VAL A 106 8.42 -5.54 -1.21
N ASN A 107 9.03 -6.45 -0.45
CA ASN A 107 8.78 -7.89 -0.56
C ASN A 107 7.86 -8.38 0.57
N GLU A 108 7.47 -9.65 0.51
CA GLU A 108 6.57 -10.26 1.50
C GLU A 108 7.15 -10.23 2.92
N ALA A 109 8.44 -10.53 3.08
CA ALA A 109 9.12 -10.50 4.37
C ALA A 109 9.15 -9.08 4.97
N ASP A 110 9.31 -8.04 4.15
CA ASP A 110 9.23 -6.65 4.59
C ASP A 110 7.84 -6.37 5.21
N LEU A 111 6.74 -6.86 4.62
CA LEU A 111 5.38 -6.67 5.15
C LEU A 111 5.08 -7.52 6.40
N LEU A 112 5.54 -8.78 6.42
CA LEU A 112 5.37 -9.66 7.59
C LEU A 112 6.14 -9.14 8.82
N SER A 113 7.25 -8.43 8.59
CA SER A 113 8.03 -7.78 9.65
C SER A 113 7.33 -6.58 10.31
N LEU A 114 6.26 -6.06 9.70
CA LEU A 114 5.50 -4.94 10.26
C LEU A 114 4.74 -5.37 11.52
N ALA A 115 4.55 -4.43 12.42
CA ALA A 115 3.61 -4.60 13.52
C ALA A 115 2.19 -4.76 12.95
N GLY A 116 1.33 -5.52 13.64
CA GLY A 116 -0.05 -5.79 13.22
C GLY A 116 -0.84 -4.53 12.86
N GLU A 117 -0.68 -3.47 13.65
CA GLU A 117 -1.36 -2.19 13.42
C GLU A 117 -0.84 -1.46 12.16
N GLN A 118 0.45 -1.59 11.85
CA GLN A 118 1.06 -0.99 10.67
C GLN A 118 0.62 -1.70 9.38
N ILE A 119 0.54 -3.03 9.39
CA ILE A 119 -0.01 -3.78 8.26
C ILE A 119 -1.52 -3.51 8.09
N GLY A 120 -2.26 -3.38 9.20
CA GLY A 120 -3.67 -2.97 9.19
C GLY A 120 -3.88 -1.58 8.57
N PHE A 121 -3.01 -0.62 8.90
CA PHE A 121 -3.01 0.72 8.29
C PHE A 121 -2.76 0.67 6.78
N LEU A 122 -1.72 -0.04 6.32
CA LEU A 122 -1.42 -0.15 4.88
C LEU A 122 -2.55 -0.86 4.12
N TYR A 123 -3.10 -1.94 4.69
CA TYR A 123 -4.26 -2.65 4.15
C TYR A 123 -5.42 -1.68 3.92
N LYS A 124 -5.74 -0.86 4.91
CA LYS A 124 -6.84 0.12 4.84
C LYS A 124 -6.62 1.16 3.77
N ALA A 125 -5.43 1.76 3.71
CA ALA A 125 -5.11 2.79 2.71
C ALA A 125 -5.27 2.24 1.28
N LEU A 126 -4.77 1.03 1.03
CA LEU A 126 -4.94 0.35 -0.25
C LEU A 126 -6.39 -0.03 -0.53
N HIS A 127 -7.12 -0.52 0.47
CA HIS A 127 -8.53 -0.86 0.33
C HIS A 127 -9.40 0.37 0.00
N ASN A 128 -9.14 1.52 0.63
CA ASN A 128 -9.81 2.79 0.32
C ASN A 128 -9.54 3.20 -1.14
N LEU A 129 -8.28 3.16 -1.57
CA LEU A 129 -7.91 3.47 -2.94
C LEU A 129 -8.55 2.51 -3.95
N LEU A 130 -8.54 1.21 -3.65
CA LEU A 130 -9.17 0.19 -4.48
C LEU A 130 -10.66 0.49 -4.69
N ARG A 131 -11.39 0.86 -3.63
CA ARG A 131 -12.80 1.23 -3.74
C ARG A 131 -13.01 2.43 -4.66
N GLU A 132 -12.16 3.46 -4.57
CA GLU A 132 -12.24 4.63 -5.46
C GLU A 132 -12.02 4.24 -6.93
N VAL A 133 -10.94 3.51 -7.23
CA VAL A 133 -10.52 3.30 -8.63
C VAL A 133 -11.26 2.15 -9.32
N VAL A 134 -11.84 1.23 -8.54
CA VAL A 134 -12.55 0.04 -9.03
C VAL A 134 -14.07 0.12 -8.80
N THR A 135 -14.51 0.40 -7.57
CA THR A 135 -15.92 0.22 -7.16
C THR A 135 -16.79 1.45 -7.44
N PHE A 136 -16.28 2.67 -7.25
CA PHE A 136 -17.02 3.91 -7.52
C PHE A 136 -17.17 4.23 -9.02
N ARG A 137 -16.91 3.25 -9.90
CA ARG A 137 -17.10 3.31 -11.36
C ARG A 137 -18.29 2.48 -11.86
N LYS A 138 -19.32 2.25 -11.04
CA LYS A 138 -20.66 2.02 -11.58
C LYS A 138 -21.31 3.38 -11.84
N ASN A 139 -20.94 4.03 -12.94
CA ASN A 139 -21.72 5.08 -13.59
C ASN A 139 -21.62 4.85 -15.10
#